data_AF-A0AAN2RDG9-F1
#
_entry.id   AF-A0AAN2RDG9-F1
#
_cell.length_a   1.000
_cell.length_b   1.000
_cell.length_c   1.000
_cell.angle_alpha   90.00
_cell.angle_beta   90.00
_cell.angle_gamma   90.00
#
_symmetry.space_group_name_H-M   'P 1'
#
loop_
_entity.id
_entity.type
_entity.pdbx_description
1 polymer ?
#
loop_
_entity_poly.entity_id
_entity_poly.type
_entity_poly.pdbx_seq_one_letter_code
_entity_poly.pdbx_strand_id
1 'polypeptide(L)'
;MRGSQNIGSLEPTARKKESIELIHTHRTLHNYSVSWHCFAKWVSINISPEQLMALGNVEKDTEGWIELINQYLQYCIEIGLSPYTQATYKAALAKVLGVSSTNYIATQPHTRANRMNNRVLHKDYRLSNKNNDYWHKVVTATGLRKSELIHVTGDALQRGRDGRWYLNLDGHKHRTQRSLVSHHGY
;
A
#
# COMPACT_ATOMS: atom_id res chain seq x y z
N MET A 1 -61.62 -10.87 -0.56
CA MET A 1 -60.60 -10.07 -1.27
C MET A 1 -60.45 -8.70 -0.60
N ARG A 2 -59.43 -8.52 0.25
CA ARG A 2 -58.84 -7.22 0.59
C ARG A 2 -57.35 -7.48 0.79
N GLY A 3 -56.55 -6.89 -0.09
CA GLY A 3 -55.14 -7.19 -0.25
C GLY A 3 -54.29 -6.65 0.89
N SER A 4 -53.37 -7.49 1.35
CA SER A 4 -52.23 -7.10 2.18
C SER A 4 -51.36 -6.10 1.42
N GLN A 5 -51.26 -4.88 1.94
CA GLN A 5 -50.23 -3.93 1.52
C GLN A 5 -48.93 -4.33 2.24
N ASN A 6 -48.00 -4.85 1.45
CA ASN A 6 -46.66 -5.23 1.84
C ASN A 6 -45.85 -3.95 2.09
N ILE A 7 -45.56 -3.67 3.36
CA ILE A 7 -44.67 -2.57 3.77
C ILE A 7 -43.26 -3.02 3.42
N GLY A 8 -42.82 -2.70 2.21
CA GLY A 8 -41.45 -2.89 1.77
C GLY A 8 -40.51 -2.11 2.68
N SER A 9 -39.82 -2.81 3.55
CA SER A 9 -38.64 -2.32 4.25
C SER A 9 -37.62 -1.91 3.18
N LEU A 10 -37.50 -0.60 2.95
CA LEU A 10 -36.40 -0.02 2.21
C LEU A 10 -35.12 -0.32 2.99
N GLU A 11 -34.42 -1.37 2.58
CA GLU A 11 -33.00 -1.59 2.87
C GLU A 11 -32.26 -0.26 2.66
N PRO A 12 -31.54 0.26 3.67
CA PRO A 12 -30.78 1.48 3.48
C PRO A 12 -29.67 1.18 2.48
N THR A 13 -29.81 1.73 1.27
CA THR A 13 -28.74 1.70 0.27
C THR A 13 -27.49 2.28 0.93
N ALA A 14 -26.46 1.43 1.04
CA ALA A 14 -25.20 1.82 1.63
C ALA A 14 -24.71 3.10 0.93
N ARG A 15 -24.71 4.23 1.64
CA ARG A 15 -24.12 5.46 1.13
C ARG A 15 -22.71 5.10 0.68
N LYS A 16 -22.40 5.28 -0.62
CA LYS A 16 -21.04 5.29 -1.12
C LYS A 16 -20.29 6.36 -0.34
N LYS A 17 -19.63 5.96 0.74
CA LYS A 17 -18.69 6.83 1.45
C LYS A 17 -17.67 7.29 0.42
N GLU A 18 -17.52 8.61 0.32
CA GLU A 18 -16.61 9.25 -0.61
C GLU A 18 -15.21 8.62 -0.47
N SER A 19 -14.61 8.28 -1.60
CA SER A 19 -13.43 7.43 -1.72
C SER A 19 -12.21 7.97 -0.95
N ILE A 20 -12.19 9.26 -0.63
CA ILE A 20 -11.12 10.00 0.06
C ILE A 20 -11.05 9.65 1.56
N GLU A 21 -12.16 9.31 2.22
CA GLU A 21 -12.17 8.88 3.63
C GLU A 21 -11.38 7.58 3.88
N LEU A 22 -11.02 6.85 2.81
CA LEU A 22 -10.26 5.61 2.87
C LEU A 22 -8.73 5.80 2.79
N ILE A 23 -8.23 7.04 2.70
CA ILE A 23 -6.78 7.31 2.79
C ILE A 23 -6.39 7.41 4.27
N HIS A 24 -6.16 6.25 4.88
CA HIS A 24 -5.98 6.14 6.33
C HIS A 24 -4.59 6.54 6.84
N THR A 25 -3.61 6.76 5.95
CA THR A 25 -2.22 7.06 6.36
C THR A 25 -1.53 7.98 5.35
N HIS A 26 -0.62 8.84 5.85
CA HIS A 26 0.26 9.68 5.04
C HIS A 26 1.04 8.86 3.98
N ARG A 27 1.43 7.63 4.33
CA ARG A 27 2.08 6.69 3.40
C ARG A 27 1.20 6.33 2.21
N THR A 28 -0.10 6.15 2.44
CA THR A 28 -1.05 5.82 1.37
C THR A 28 -1.25 7.01 0.46
N LEU A 29 -1.42 8.21 1.03
CA LEU A 29 -1.50 9.45 0.27
C LEU A 29 -0.27 9.64 -0.61
N HIS A 30 0.92 9.52 -0.03
CA HIS A 30 2.18 9.64 -0.77
C HIS A 30 2.26 8.65 -1.94
N ASN A 31 1.90 7.38 -1.74
CA ASN A 31 1.91 6.38 -2.81
C ASN A 31 0.96 6.77 -3.96
N TYR A 32 -0.22 7.30 -3.65
CA TYR A 32 -1.18 7.73 -4.67
C TYR A 32 -0.68 8.96 -5.41
N SER A 33 -0.17 9.97 -4.70
CA SER A 33 0.40 11.17 -5.29
C SER A 33 1.60 10.86 -6.21
N VAL A 34 2.50 9.96 -5.79
CA VAL A 34 3.64 9.53 -6.60
C VAL A 34 3.17 8.79 -7.85
N SER A 35 2.20 7.88 -7.72
CA SER A 35 1.66 7.14 -8.88
C SER A 35 1.00 8.09 -9.88
N TRP A 36 0.23 9.07 -9.38
CA TRP A 36 -0.37 10.11 -10.22
C TRP A 36 0.68 11.00 -10.89
N HIS A 37 1.72 11.40 -10.16
CA HIS A 37 2.81 12.19 -10.72
C HIS A 37 3.53 11.45 -11.85
N CYS A 38 3.83 10.16 -11.68
CA CYS A 38 4.45 9.35 -12.73
C CYS A 38 3.56 9.25 -13.98
N PHE A 39 2.24 9.06 -13.80
CA PHE A 39 1.28 9.09 -14.89
C PHE A 39 1.22 10.46 -15.58
N ALA A 40 1.07 11.56 -14.82
CA ALA A 40 1.02 12.91 -15.37
C ALA A 40 2.29 13.28 -16.14
N LYS A 41 3.46 12.85 -15.63
CA LYS A 41 4.74 13.01 -16.34
C LYS A 41 4.73 12.25 -17.66
N TRP A 42 4.25 11.00 -17.67
CA TRP A 42 4.13 10.22 -18.90
C TRP A 42 3.16 10.88 -19.90
N VAL A 43 1.99 11.35 -19.44
CA VAL A 43 1.03 12.08 -20.27
C VAL A 43 1.68 13.32 -20.89
N SER A 44 2.41 14.11 -20.11
CA SER A 44 3.08 15.33 -20.60
C SER A 44 4.11 15.10 -21.70
N ILE A 45 4.63 13.88 -21.82
CA ILE A 45 5.66 13.50 -22.81
C ILE A 45 5.01 12.83 -24.04
N ASN A 46 3.95 12.05 -23.84
CA ASN A 46 3.44 11.12 -24.85
C ASN A 46 2.10 11.54 -25.47
N ILE A 47 1.42 12.54 -24.89
CA ILE A 47 0.06 12.92 -25.28
C ILE A 47 0.03 14.39 -25.66
N SER A 48 -0.58 14.72 -26.80
CA SER A 48 -0.66 16.11 -27.23
C SER A 48 -1.61 16.91 -26.35
N PRO A 49 -1.41 18.23 -26.18
CA PRO A 49 -2.34 19.08 -25.46
C PRO A 49 -3.76 19.02 -26.02
N GLU A 50 -3.91 18.86 -27.34
CA GLU A 50 -5.21 18.76 -28.02
C GLU A 50 -5.94 17.47 -27.63
N GLN A 51 -5.25 16.34 -27.62
CA GLN A 51 -5.80 15.05 -27.16
C GLN A 51 -6.21 15.14 -25.69
N LEU A 52 -5.42 15.81 -24.87
CA LEU A 52 -5.72 15.98 -23.44
C LEU A 52 -6.88 16.96 -23.18
N MET A 53 -7.01 18.02 -23.99
CA MET A 53 -8.13 18.97 -23.88
C MET A 53 -9.43 18.39 -24.41
N ALA A 54 -9.37 17.45 -25.36
CA ALA A 54 -10.53 16.71 -25.84
C ALA A 54 -11.10 15.79 -24.75
N LEU A 55 -10.26 15.29 -23.84
CA LEU A 55 -10.72 14.59 -22.65
C LEU A 55 -11.44 15.57 -21.72
N GLY A 56 -12.70 15.26 -21.41
CA GLY A 56 -13.46 15.99 -20.40
C GLY A 56 -12.84 15.85 -19.00
N ASN A 57 -13.44 16.53 -18.01
CA ASN A 57 -13.14 16.16 -16.62
C ASN A 57 -13.55 14.70 -16.37
N VAL A 58 -12.96 14.09 -15.34
CA VAL A 58 -13.15 12.65 -15.02
C VAL A 58 -14.63 12.24 -14.95
N GLU A 59 -15.50 13.12 -14.46
CA GLU A 59 -16.95 12.88 -14.35
C GLU A 59 -17.67 12.84 -15.71
N LYS A 60 -17.18 13.57 -16.71
CA LYS A 60 -17.79 13.62 -18.05
C LYS A 60 -17.26 12.55 -18.99
N ASP A 61 -16.00 12.14 -18.83
CA ASP A 61 -15.34 11.24 -19.77
C ASP A 61 -14.51 10.16 -19.06
N THR A 62 -15.16 9.39 -18.20
CA THR A 62 -14.49 8.32 -17.46
C THR A 62 -13.86 7.28 -18.39
N GLU A 63 -14.48 7.00 -19.55
CA GLU A 63 -13.97 6.03 -20.53
C GLU A 63 -12.67 6.49 -21.19
N GLY A 64 -12.58 7.76 -21.63
CA GLY A 64 -11.35 8.32 -22.17
C GLY A 64 -10.20 8.32 -21.16
N TRP A 65 -10.49 8.62 -19.89
CA TRP A 65 -9.49 8.52 -18.81
C TRP A 65 -9.04 7.08 -18.55
N ILE A 66 -9.95 6.10 -18.61
CA ILE A 66 -9.61 4.67 -18.50
C ILE A 66 -8.68 4.25 -19.63
N GLU A 67 -8.97 4.67 -20.87
CA GLU A 67 -8.16 4.33 -22.03
C GLU A 67 -6.75 4.92 -21.95
N LEU A 68 -6.65 6.19 -21.52
CA LEU A 68 -5.37 6.85 -21.33
C LEU A 68 -4.51 6.15 -20.25
N ILE A 69 -5.14 5.70 -19.16
CA ILE A 69 -4.46 4.93 -18.12
C ILE A 69 -4.04 3.56 -18.63
N ASN A 70 -4.86 2.89 -19.46
CA ASN A 70 -4.49 1.61 -20.05
C ASN A 70 -3.23 1.74 -20.91
N GLN A 71 -3.11 2.81 -21.71
CA GLN A 71 -1.90 3.10 -22.47
C GLN A 71 -0.68 3.28 -21.56
N TYR A 72 -0.84 4.01 -20.45
CA TYR A 72 0.23 4.16 -19.46
C TYR A 72 0.62 2.83 -18.77
N LEU A 73 -0.35 2.00 -18.40
CA LEU A 73 -0.09 0.70 -17.79
C LEU A 73 0.60 -0.25 -18.78
N GLN A 74 0.25 -0.17 -20.06
CA GLN A 74 0.90 -0.92 -21.14
C GLN A 74 2.36 -0.48 -21.29
N TYR A 75 2.61 0.83 -21.31
CA TYR A 75 3.97 1.38 -21.28
C TYR A 75 4.76 0.87 -20.06
N CYS A 76 4.15 0.83 -18.87
CA CYS A 76 4.80 0.32 -17.65
C CYS A 76 5.22 -1.16 -17.79
N ILE A 77 4.41 -1.98 -18.47
CA ILE A 77 4.73 -3.38 -18.76
C ILE A 77 5.91 -3.48 -19.73
N GLU A 78 5.89 -2.68 -20.79
CA GLU A 78 6.91 -2.69 -21.86
C GLU A 78 8.29 -2.26 -21.38
N ILE A 79 8.37 -1.24 -20.50
CA ILE A 79 9.64 -0.82 -19.91
C ILE A 79 10.13 -1.77 -18.80
N GLY A 80 9.41 -2.86 -18.52
CA GLY A 80 9.81 -3.87 -17.55
C GLY A 80 9.70 -3.43 -16.09
N LEU A 81 8.76 -2.53 -15.75
CA LEU A 81 8.51 -2.23 -14.33
C LEU A 81 8.09 -3.50 -13.59
N SER A 82 8.47 -3.62 -12.31
CA SER A 82 8.13 -4.83 -11.55
C SER A 82 6.61 -5.05 -11.48
N PRO A 83 6.14 -6.31 -11.47
CA PRO A 83 4.72 -6.63 -11.31
C PRO A 83 4.07 -5.96 -10.09
N TYR A 84 4.82 -5.78 -9.01
CA TYR A 84 4.36 -5.07 -7.81
C TYR A 84 4.16 -3.57 -8.02
N THR A 85 5.08 -2.93 -8.76
CA THR A 85 4.96 -1.52 -9.12
C THR A 85 3.77 -1.32 -10.04
N GLN A 86 3.61 -2.17 -11.06
CA GLN A 86 2.46 -2.15 -11.97
C GLN A 86 1.13 -2.25 -11.21
N ALA A 87 1.01 -3.24 -10.31
CA ALA A 87 -0.19 -3.42 -9.49
C ALA A 87 -0.46 -2.22 -8.56
N THR A 88 0.60 -1.61 -8.01
CA THR A 88 0.50 -0.42 -7.15
C THR A 88 -0.03 0.78 -7.95
N TYR A 89 0.53 1.04 -9.14
CA TYR A 89 0.07 2.12 -10.00
C TYR A 89 -1.37 1.90 -10.45
N LYS A 90 -1.70 0.69 -10.91
CA LYS A 90 -3.07 0.28 -11.28
C LYS A 90 -4.08 0.58 -10.16
N ALA A 91 -3.79 0.16 -8.93
CA ALA A 91 -4.69 0.38 -7.79
C ALA A 91 -4.78 1.87 -7.38
N ALA A 92 -3.67 2.59 -7.42
CA ALA A 92 -3.62 4.02 -7.09
C ALA A 92 -4.43 4.86 -8.09
N LEU A 93 -4.22 4.63 -9.38
CA LEU A 93 -4.92 5.36 -10.45
C LEU A 93 -6.43 5.05 -10.43
N ALA A 94 -6.83 3.81 -10.15
CA ALA A 94 -8.24 3.44 -9.94
C ALA A 94 -8.86 4.26 -8.81
N LYS A 95 -8.11 4.40 -7.71
CA LYS A 95 -8.57 5.13 -6.54
C LYS A 95 -8.73 6.63 -6.82
N VAL A 96 -7.81 7.23 -7.57
CA VAL A 96 -7.87 8.65 -7.96
C VAL A 96 -9.06 8.91 -8.88
N LEU A 97 -9.32 8.05 -9.86
CA LEU A 97 -10.49 8.17 -10.74
C LEU A 97 -11.82 7.75 -10.09
N GLY A 98 -11.78 7.11 -8.92
CA GLY A 98 -12.99 6.60 -8.26
C GLY A 98 -13.63 5.38 -8.96
N VAL A 99 -12.87 4.66 -9.79
CA VAL A 99 -13.33 3.47 -10.52
C VAL A 99 -12.74 2.18 -9.93
N SER A 100 -13.29 1.02 -10.31
CA SER A 100 -12.68 -0.26 -9.97
C SER A 100 -11.40 -0.46 -10.78
N SER A 101 -10.36 -1.01 -10.15
CA SER A 101 -9.12 -1.37 -10.86
C SER A 101 -9.34 -2.48 -11.89
N THR A 102 -10.44 -3.24 -11.79
CA THR A 102 -10.83 -4.24 -12.80
C THR A 102 -11.18 -3.63 -14.15
N ASN A 103 -11.47 -2.32 -14.21
CA ASN A 103 -11.76 -1.62 -15.47
C ASN A 103 -10.50 -1.40 -16.32
N TYR A 104 -9.30 -1.58 -15.75
CA TYR A 104 -8.05 -1.45 -16.47
C TYR A 104 -7.50 -2.78 -16.95
N ILE A 105 -6.62 -2.72 -17.97
CA ILE A 105 -5.90 -3.88 -18.49
C ILE A 105 -5.22 -4.71 -17.41
N ALA A 106 -5.11 -6.01 -17.64
CA ALA A 106 -4.40 -6.90 -16.73
C ALA A 106 -2.90 -6.56 -16.73
N THR A 107 -2.34 -6.31 -15.54
CA THR A 107 -0.90 -6.19 -15.34
C THR A 107 -0.27 -7.57 -15.11
N GLN A 108 1.05 -7.66 -15.16
CA GLN A 108 1.74 -8.93 -14.93
C GLN A 108 1.35 -9.53 -13.56
N PRO A 109 1.11 -10.85 -13.49
CA PRO A 109 0.74 -11.50 -12.24
C PRO A 109 1.89 -11.42 -11.24
N HIS A 110 1.55 -11.05 -10.00
CA HIS A 110 2.48 -11.08 -8.88
C HIS A 110 2.02 -12.09 -7.82
N THR A 111 2.94 -12.92 -7.33
CA THR A 111 2.69 -13.83 -6.21
C THR A 111 3.57 -13.44 -5.04
N ARG A 112 3.06 -13.58 -3.81
CA ARG A 112 3.87 -13.31 -2.60
C ARG A 112 5.14 -14.17 -2.53
N ALA A 113 5.16 -15.33 -3.18
CA ALA A 113 6.33 -16.20 -3.27
C ALA A 113 7.49 -15.56 -4.04
N ASN A 114 7.21 -14.77 -5.07
CA ASN A 114 8.23 -14.08 -5.87
C ASN A 114 8.79 -12.83 -5.19
N ARG A 115 8.33 -12.48 -3.99
CA ARG A 115 8.81 -11.33 -3.23
C ARG A 115 9.95 -11.76 -2.32
N MET A 116 11.13 -11.20 -2.55
CA MET A 116 12.19 -11.24 -1.55
C MET A 116 11.73 -10.40 -0.34
N ASN A 117 11.56 -11.03 0.81
CA ASN A 117 11.13 -10.34 2.02
C ASN A 117 12.26 -9.39 2.45
N ASN A 118 11.93 -8.13 2.78
CA ASN A 118 12.92 -7.17 3.29
C ASN A 118 13.63 -7.64 4.57
N ARG A 119 13.07 -8.64 5.27
CA ARG A 119 13.72 -9.33 6.39
C ARG A 119 14.90 -10.23 5.99
N VAL A 120 14.98 -10.61 4.71
CA VAL A 120 16.03 -11.48 4.14
C VAL A 120 17.10 -10.65 3.42
N LEU A 121 16.88 -9.33 3.30
CA LEU A 121 17.90 -8.41 2.82
C LEU A 121 19.02 -8.32 3.87
N HIS A 122 20.21 -8.82 3.51
CA HIS A 122 21.38 -8.83 4.38
C HIS A 122 21.92 -7.42 4.68
N LYS A 123 21.53 -6.40 3.90
CA LYS A 123 22.07 -5.04 4.00
C LYS A 123 21.06 -3.97 3.55
N ASP A 124 20.93 -2.90 4.34
CA ASP A 124 20.33 -1.64 3.92
C ASP A 124 21.45 -0.75 3.33
N TYR A 125 21.38 -0.48 2.03
CA TYR A 125 22.40 0.31 1.31
C TYR A 125 22.45 1.78 1.76
N ARG A 126 21.46 2.25 2.53
CA ARG A 126 21.40 3.61 3.08
C ARG A 126 22.15 3.73 4.41
N LEU A 127 22.65 2.62 4.96
CA LEU A 127 23.38 2.55 6.21
C LEU A 127 24.85 2.18 5.97
N SER A 128 25.73 2.69 6.83
CA SER A 128 27.12 2.19 6.90
C SER A 128 27.15 0.71 7.28
N ASN A 129 28.26 0.02 6.98
CA ASN A 129 28.42 -1.40 7.34
C ASN A 129 28.24 -1.61 8.85
N LYS A 130 28.88 -0.78 9.68
CA LYS A 130 28.75 -0.82 11.15
C LYS A 130 27.29 -0.70 11.62
N ASN A 131 26.52 0.19 11.01
CA ASN A 131 25.11 0.36 11.37
C ASN A 131 24.28 -0.85 10.89
N ASN A 132 24.56 -1.39 9.70
CA ASN A 132 23.92 -2.60 9.23
C ASN A 132 24.16 -3.78 10.19
N ASP A 133 25.40 -4.01 10.61
CA ASP A 133 25.74 -5.10 11.52
C ASP A 133 25.06 -4.96 12.88
N TYR A 134 25.03 -3.73 13.43
CA TYR A 134 24.32 -3.43 14.67
C TYR A 134 22.80 -3.71 14.54
N TRP A 135 22.15 -3.14 13.52
CA TRP A 135 20.71 -3.30 13.34
C TRP A 135 20.33 -4.74 12.95
N HIS A 136 21.20 -5.45 12.23
CA HIS A 136 21.00 -6.87 11.90
C HIS A 136 20.94 -7.73 13.17
N LYS A 137 21.85 -7.50 14.14
CA LYS A 137 21.82 -8.18 15.45
C LYS A 137 20.50 -7.91 16.19
N VAL A 138 20.09 -6.65 16.26
CA VAL A 138 18.86 -6.23 16.97
C VAL A 138 17.61 -6.83 16.32
N VAL A 139 17.47 -6.74 15.00
CA VAL A 139 16.31 -7.25 14.25
C VAL A 139 16.25 -8.77 14.30
N THR A 140 17.39 -9.46 14.22
CA THR A 140 17.45 -10.93 14.31
C THR A 140 17.06 -11.41 15.70
N ALA A 141 17.54 -10.75 16.76
CA ALA A 141 17.25 -11.13 18.14
C ALA A 141 15.79 -10.86 18.57
N THR A 142 15.14 -9.83 17.99
CA THR A 142 13.81 -9.37 18.43
C THR A 142 12.70 -9.69 17.43
N GLY A 143 13.04 -9.96 16.17
CA GLY A 143 12.10 -10.13 15.06
C GLY A 143 11.37 -8.85 14.65
N LEU A 144 11.71 -7.69 15.20
CA LEU A 144 10.97 -6.44 14.99
C LEU A 144 11.31 -5.76 13.67
N ARG A 145 10.33 -5.08 13.06
CA ARG A 145 10.55 -4.20 11.91
C ARG A 145 11.24 -2.92 12.37
N LYS A 146 11.97 -2.26 11.46
CA LYS A 146 12.56 -0.92 11.71
C LYS A 146 11.53 0.09 12.22
N SER A 147 10.31 0.09 11.65
CA SER A 147 9.22 0.96 12.12
C SER A 147 8.74 0.61 13.52
N GLU A 148 8.85 -0.64 13.96
CA GLU A 148 8.48 -1.07 15.31
C GLU A 148 9.60 -0.68 16.29
N LEU A 149 10.87 -0.88 15.90
CA LEU A 149 12.05 -0.51 16.69
C LEU A 149 12.16 0.98 17.02
N ILE A 150 11.74 1.87 16.11
CA ILE A 150 11.75 3.33 16.34
C ILE A 150 10.81 3.73 17.50
N HIS A 151 9.80 2.92 17.79
CA HIS A 151 8.83 3.18 18.86
C HIS A 151 9.15 2.41 20.15
N VAL A 152 10.29 1.71 20.22
CA VAL A 152 10.74 1.09 21.47
C VAL A 152 11.16 2.18 22.44
N THR A 153 10.44 2.28 23.56
CA THR A 153 10.76 3.17 24.67
C THR A 153 11.49 2.39 25.78
N GLY A 154 12.15 3.09 26.71
CA GLY A 154 12.96 2.45 27.76
C GLY A 154 12.17 1.54 28.71
N ASP A 155 10.86 1.75 28.81
CA ASP A 155 9.88 0.98 29.58
C ASP A 155 9.23 -0.17 28.80
N ALA A 156 9.56 -0.34 27.51
CA ALA A 156 9.05 -1.43 26.70
C ALA A 156 9.58 -2.81 27.14
N LEU A 157 10.70 -2.86 27.86
CA LEU A 157 11.30 -4.11 28.35
C LEU A 157 10.63 -4.56 29.65
N GLN A 158 9.89 -5.66 29.59
CA GLN A 158 9.12 -6.17 30.72
C GLN A 158 9.51 -7.62 31.04
N ARG A 159 9.62 -7.94 32.33
CA ARG A 159 9.88 -9.31 32.79
C ARG A 159 8.56 -10.07 32.93
N GLY A 160 8.45 -11.19 32.24
CA GLY A 160 7.31 -12.11 32.35
C GLY A 160 7.32 -12.89 33.67
N ARG A 161 6.18 -13.51 33.98
CA ARG A 161 6.01 -14.38 35.17
C ARG A 161 6.88 -15.64 35.11
N ASP A 162 7.28 -16.02 33.90
CA ASP A 162 8.22 -17.10 33.60
C ASP A 162 9.70 -16.68 33.78
N GLY A 163 9.96 -15.45 34.22
CA GLY A 163 11.31 -14.90 34.42
C GLY A 163 12.00 -14.43 33.13
N ARG A 164 11.35 -14.56 31.96
CA ARG A 164 11.92 -14.14 30.67
C ARG A 164 11.64 -12.67 30.37
N TRP A 165 12.48 -12.06 29.54
CA TRP A 165 12.32 -10.67 29.12
C TRP A 165 11.55 -10.57 27.79
N TYR A 166 10.61 -9.64 27.74
CA TYR A 166 9.75 -9.38 26.60
C TYR A 166 9.83 -7.90 26.23
N LEU A 167 9.85 -7.61 24.94
CA LEU A 167 9.55 -6.27 24.43
C LEU A 167 8.05 -6.15 24.22
N ASN A 168 7.42 -5.24 24.94
CA ASN A 168 6.01 -4.92 24.83
C ASN A 168 5.86 -3.67 23.95
N LEU A 169 5.29 -3.84 22.75
CA LEU A 169 5.13 -2.73 21.81
C LEU A 169 3.65 -2.38 21.63
N ASP A 170 3.34 -1.11 21.82
CA ASP A 170 2.03 -0.55 21.46
C ASP A 170 1.99 -0.31 19.94
N GLY A 171 1.49 -1.29 19.21
CA GLY A 171 1.39 -1.23 17.76
C GLY A 171 0.27 -0.30 17.30
N HIS A 172 0.58 0.65 16.42
CA HIS A 172 -0.40 1.56 15.80
C HIS A 172 -1.44 0.85 14.88
N LYS A 173 -1.26 -0.45 14.59
CA LYS A 173 -2.15 -1.25 13.71
C LYS A 173 -2.41 -2.68 14.19
N HIS A 174 -1.64 -3.20 15.14
CA HIS A 174 -1.84 -4.51 15.75
C HIS A 174 -1.87 -4.31 17.27
N ARG A 175 -2.95 -4.76 17.93
CA ARG A 175 -3.03 -4.84 19.39
C ARG A 175 -1.75 -5.50 19.90
N THR A 176 -1.05 -4.81 20.79
CA THR A 176 0.10 -5.21 21.61
C THR A 176 0.85 -6.46 21.13
N GLN A 177 2.04 -6.27 20.54
CA GLN A 177 2.91 -7.38 20.16
C GLN A 177 3.93 -7.64 21.27
N ARG A 178 4.00 -8.88 21.77
CA ARG A 178 5.06 -9.35 22.66
C ARG A 178 6.07 -10.18 21.88
N SER A 179 7.31 -9.72 21.83
CA SER A 179 8.42 -10.50 21.28
C SER A 179 9.30 -10.99 22.43
N LEU A 180 9.57 -12.30 22.46
CA LEU A 180 10.54 -12.88 23.37
C LEU A 180 11.94 -12.43 22.96
N VAL A 181 12.71 -11.90 23.91
CA VAL A 181 14.12 -11.59 23.67
C VAL A 181 14.91 -12.88 23.85
N SER A 182 15.24 -13.55 22.75
CA SER A 182 16.11 -14.74 22.77
C SER A 182 17.58 -14.34 22.65
N HIS A 183 18.40 -14.72 23.62
CA HIS A 183 19.86 -14.75 23.44
C HIS A 183 20.20 -15.93 22.52
N HIS A 184 20.34 -15.68 21.22
CA HIS A 184 21.14 -16.57 20.39
C HIS A 184 22.59 -16.14 20.59
N GLY A 185 23.25 -16.83 21.53
CA GLY A 185 24.68 -16.70 21.74
C GLY A 185 25.43 -17.01 20.44
N TYR A 186 26.35 -16.11 20.09
CA TYR A 186 27.53 -16.44 19.31
C TYR A 186 28.70 -16.42 20.28
#